data_AF-A0A843B3C8-F1
#
_entry.id   AF-A0A843B3C8-F1
#
_cell.length_a   1.000
_cell.length_b   1.000
_cell.length_c   1.000
_cell.angle_alpha   90.00
_cell.angle_beta   90.00
_cell.angle_gamma   90.00
#
_symmetry.space_group_name_H-M   'P 1'
#
loop_
_entity.id
_entity.type
_entity.pdbx_description
1 polymer ?
#
loop_
_entity_poly.entity_id
_entity_poly.type
_entity_poly.pdbx_seq_one_letter_code
_entity_poly.pdbx_strand_id
1 'polypeptide(L)'
;MARKKRKDEKEEEYEWVPPEFDEKAFLQKDMTGTKAMMFTALVAVLFGALAAVVGNAFGVIIGLIVYIIGVGVLNYAFRYMKIRTEDIDKKTQIGNIALYMLLALGIWILLLNPPFA
;
A
#
# COMPACT_ATOMS: atom_id res chain seq x y z
N MET A 1 18.70 59.74 37.52
CA MET A 1 17.83 58.55 37.70
C MET A 1 17.66 57.85 36.37
N ALA A 2 17.95 56.54 36.39
CA ALA A 2 17.78 55.48 35.39
C ALA A 2 17.36 55.82 33.94
N ARG A 3 18.32 55.70 33.00
CA ARG A 3 18.04 55.34 31.60
C ARG A 3 17.60 53.88 31.57
N LYS A 4 16.29 53.65 31.41
CA LYS A 4 15.67 52.34 31.29
C LYS A 4 16.06 51.72 29.94
N LYS A 5 17.13 50.91 29.90
CA LYS A 5 17.45 50.03 28.76
C LYS A 5 16.27 49.07 28.58
N ARG A 6 15.49 49.24 27.52
CA ARG A 6 14.56 48.21 27.06
C ARG A 6 15.43 47.03 26.62
N LYS A 7 15.20 45.87 27.25
CA LYS A 7 15.72 44.61 26.74
C LYS A 7 15.00 44.37 25.42
N ASP A 8 15.74 44.42 24.33
CA ASP A 8 15.31 43.84 23.06
C ASP A 8 15.20 42.33 23.31
N GLU A 9 13.98 41.86 23.52
CA GLU A 9 13.63 40.44 23.40
C GLU A 9 13.89 40.08 21.95
N LYS A 10 15.05 39.47 21.69
CA LYS A 10 15.34 38.85 20.41
C LYS A 10 14.29 37.76 20.21
N GLU A 11 13.31 38.04 19.37
CA GLU A 11 12.46 37.03 18.77
C GLU A 11 13.41 35.99 18.19
N GLU A 12 13.37 34.77 18.74
CA GLU A 12 14.12 33.64 18.23
C GLU A 12 13.56 33.35 16.83
N GLU A 13 14.16 33.97 15.81
CA GLU A 13 13.93 33.65 14.42
C GLU A 13 14.17 32.16 14.27
N TYR A 14 13.09 31.40 14.10
CA TYR A 14 13.15 29.98 13.87
C TYR A 14 13.82 29.73 12.52
N GLU A 15 15.14 29.51 12.54
CA GLU A 15 15.90 29.09 11.39
C GLU A 15 15.52 27.64 11.06
N TRP A 16 14.68 27.46 10.04
CA TRP A 16 14.37 26.13 9.51
C TRP A 16 15.64 25.54 8.88
N VAL A 17 16.30 24.64 9.61
CA VAL A 17 17.39 23.83 9.07
C VAL A 17 16.75 22.65 8.33
N PRO A 18 16.92 22.53 7.01
CA PRO A 18 16.40 21.38 6.28
C PRO A 18 17.05 20.10 6.82
N PRO A 19 16.27 19.05 7.12
CA PRO A 19 16.82 17.79 7.58
C PRO A 19 17.76 17.21 6.52
N GLU A 20 18.85 16.57 6.96
CA GLU A 20 19.78 15.91 6.05
C GLU A 20 19.07 14.78 5.30
N PHE A 21 19.09 14.84 3.97
CA PHE A 21 18.50 13.80 3.13
C PHE A 21 19.40 12.57 3.11
N ASP A 22 18.94 11.49 3.73
CA ASP A 22 19.59 10.18 3.65
C ASP A 22 19.14 9.45 2.37
N GLU A 23 19.96 9.54 1.32
CA GLU A 23 19.74 8.87 0.04
C GLU A 23 19.57 7.36 0.17
N LYS A 24 20.33 6.71 1.07
CA LYS A 24 20.31 5.25 1.21
C LYS A 24 19.01 4.79 1.85
N ALA A 25 18.58 5.46 2.91
CA ALA A 25 17.31 5.18 3.56
C ALA A 25 16.13 5.43 2.61
N PHE A 26 16.20 6.49 1.80
CA PHE A 26 15.19 6.78 0.79
C PHE A 26 15.07 5.66 -0.26
N LEU A 27 16.20 5.23 -0.83
CA LEU A 27 16.23 4.14 -1.83
C LEU A 27 15.74 2.80 -1.26
N GLN A 28 16.09 2.48 0.00
CA GLN A 28 15.60 1.26 0.65
C GLN A 28 14.09 1.29 0.86
N LYS A 29 13.53 2.44 1.25
CA LYS A 29 12.10 2.64 1.40
C LYS A 29 11.36 2.46 0.07
N ASP A 30 11.87 3.10 -0.99
CA ASP A 30 11.24 3.04 -2.31
C ASP A 30 11.26 1.61 -2.86
N MET A 31 12.41 0.93 -2.81
CA MET A 31 12.54 -0.46 -3.24
C MET A 31 11.62 -1.42 -2.46
N THR A 32 11.40 -1.16 -1.18
CA THR A 32 10.46 -1.95 -0.36
C THR A 32 9.01 -1.71 -0.80
N GLY A 33 8.66 -0.45 -1.10
CA GLY A 33 7.37 -0.08 -1.66
C GLY A 33 7.10 -0.74 -3.01
N THR A 34 8.06 -0.68 -3.94
CA THR A 34 7.94 -1.33 -5.27
C THR A 34 7.77 -2.84 -5.14
N LYS A 35 8.54 -3.50 -4.28
CA LYS A 35 8.40 -4.94 -4.03
C LYS A 35 6.99 -5.25 -3.53
N ALA A 36 6.51 -4.53 -2.51
CA ALA A 36 5.16 -4.72 -1.98
C ALA A 36 4.09 -4.56 -3.07
N MET A 37 4.24 -3.56 -3.95
CA MET A 37 3.34 -3.33 -5.07
C MET A 37 3.36 -4.49 -6.08
N MET A 38 4.53 -4.98 -6.48
CA MET A 38 4.66 -6.13 -7.40
C MET A 38 4.01 -7.40 -6.81
N PHE A 39 4.25 -7.68 -5.53
CA PHE A 39 3.62 -8.82 -4.85
C PHE A 39 2.10 -8.65 -4.76
N THR A 40 1.64 -7.44 -4.51
CA THR A 40 0.21 -7.12 -4.48
C THR A 40 -0.45 -7.44 -5.82
N ALA A 41 0.18 -7.04 -6.93
CA ALA A 41 -0.31 -7.35 -8.26
C ALA A 41 -0.37 -8.86 -8.50
N LEU A 42 0.66 -9.61 -8.11
CA LEU A 42 0.69 -11.07 -8.26
C LEU A 42 -0.43 -11.75 -7.47
N VAL A 43 -0.61 -11.36 -6.21
CA VAL A 43 -1.70 -11.87 -5.35
C VAL A 43 -3.07 -11.53 -5.95
N ALA A 44 -3.23 -10.31 -6.47
CA ALA A 44 -4.47 -9.87 -7.10
C ALA A 44 -4.81 -10.70 -8.35
N VAL A 45 -3.82 -11.03 -9.18
CA VAL A 45 -4.00 -11.93 -10.33
C VAL A 45 -4.48 -13.30 -9.89
N LEU A 46 -3.80 -13.90 -8.92
CA LEU A 46 -4.13 -15.24 -8.44
C LEU A 46 -5.54 -15.28 -7.83
N PHE A 47 -5.88 -14.32 -6.96
CA PHE A 47 -7.19 -14.28 -6.30
C PHE A 47 -8.32 -13.87 -7.25
N GLY A 48 -8.06 -12.99 -8.22
CA GLY A 48 -9.03 -12.66 -9.27
C GLY A 48 -9.37 -13.88 -10.13
N ALA A 49 -8.36 -14.66 -10.52
CA ALA A 49 -8.56 -15.91 -11.26
C ALA A 49 -9.27 -16.98 -10.42
N LEU A 50 -8.86 -17.16 -9.16
CA LEU A 50 -9.53 -18.09 -8.24
C LEU A 50 -10.98 -17.69 -8.00
N ALA A 51 -11.28 -16.40 -7.82
CA ALA A 51 -12.65 -15.91 -7.65
C ALA A 51 -13.51 -16.20 -8.89
N ALA A 52 -12.96 -16.09 -10.10
CA ALA A 52 -13.65 -16.45 -11.33
C ALA A 52 -13.96 -17.95 -11.41
N VAL A 53 -12.95 -18.80 -11.19
CA VAL A 53 -13.11 -20.27 -11.26
C VAL A 53 -14.08 -20.77 -10.20
N VAL A 54 -13.91 -20.34 -8.95
CA VAL A 54 -14.78 -20.73 -7.84
C VAL A 54 -16.18 -20.16 -8.01
N GLY A 55 -16.29 -18.92 -8.51
CA GLY A 55 -17.55 -18.27 -8.82
C GLY A 55 -18.36 -19.01 -9.88
N ASN A 56 -17.71 -19.52 -10.93
CA ASN A 56 -18.36 -20.34 -11.95
C ASN A 56 -18.75 -21.73 -11.44
N ALA A 57 -17.93 -22.36 -10.59
CA ALA A 57 -18.19 -23.71 -10.09
C ALA A 57 -19.24 -23.79 -8.98
N PHE A 58 -19.22 -22.84 -8.03
CA PHE A 58 -20.03 -22.90 -6.80
C PHE A 58 -20.99 -21.70 -6.64
N GLY A 59 -20.91 -20.71 -7.53
CA GLY A 59 -21.77 -19.53 -7.54
C GLY A 59 -21.04 -18.24 -7.17
N VAL A 60 -21.55 -17.13 -7.69
CA VAL A 60 -20.94 -15.79 -7.62
C VAL A 60 -20.67 -15.33 -6.19
N ILE A 61 -21.53 -15.69 -5.24
CA ILE A 61 -21.37 -15.34 -3.81
C ILE A 61 -20.09 -15.94 -3.23
N ILE A 62 -19.77 -17.18 -3.59
CA ILE A 62 -18.55 -17.86 -3.10
C ILE A 62 -17.31 -17.26 -3.76
N GLY A 63 -17.37 -16.92 -5.06
CA GLY A 63 -16.32 -16.15 -5.74
C GLY A 63 -16.04 -14.80 -5.04
N LEU A 64 -17.10 -14.11 -4.61
CA LEU A 64 -16.99 -12.83 -3.89
C LEU A 64 -16.31 -12.98 -2.53
N ILE A 65 -16.61 -14.07 -1.81
CA ILE A 65 -15.95 -14.39 -0.55
C ILE A 65 -14.45 -14.62 -0.76
N VAL A 66 -14.06 -15.39 -1.79
CA VAL A 66 -12.65 -15.62 -2.15
C VAL A 66 -11.94 -14.31 -2.48
N TYR A 67 -12.59 -13.43 -3.25
CA TYR A 67 -12.07 -12.10 -3.58
C TYR A 67 -11.81 -11.24 -2.32
N ILE A 68 -12.73 -11.22 -1.35
CA ILE A 68 -12.56 -10.46 -0.10
C ILE A 68 -11.45 -11.07 0.76
N ILE A 69 -11.37 -12.41 0.84
CA ILE A 69 -10.34 -13.10 1.62
C ILE A 69 -8.93 -12.72 1.14
N GLY A 70 -8.72 -12.51 -0.16
CA GLY A 70 -7.41 -12.14 -0.67
C GLY A 70 -6.88 -10.78 -0.15
N VAL A 71 -7.77 -9.88 0.30
CA VAL A 71 -7.36 -8.66 1.02
C VAL A 71 -6.69 -8.99 2.36
N GLY A 72 -7.24 -9.97 3.09
CA GLY A 72 -6.62 -10.46 4.32
C GLY A 72 -5.28 -11.16 4.07
N VAL A 73 -5.19 -11.88 2.96
CA VAL A 73 -3.96 -12.59 2.55
C VAL A 73 -2.83 -11.63 2.17
N LEU A 74 -3.11 -10.43 1.68
CA LEU A 74 -2.09 -9.40 1.43
C LEU A 74 -1.27 -9.04 2.66
N ASN A 75 -1.93 -8.82 3.79
CA ASN A 75 -1.24 -8.51 5.04
C ASN A 75 -0.35 -9.68 5.49
N TYR A 76 -0.78 -10.91 5.24
CA TYR A 76 0.03 -12.10 5.50
C TYR A 76 1.20 -12.24 4.50
N ALA A 77 0.98 -11.94 3.23
CA ALA A 77 2.00 -11.98 2.18
C ALA A 77 3.13 -10.97 2.46
N PHE A 78 2.81 -9.76 2.94
CA PHE A 78 3.82 -8.78 3.35
C PHE A 78 4.65 -9.28 4.54
N ARG A 79 4.00 -9.91 5.53
CA ARG A 79 4.68 -10.49 6.69
C ARG A 79 5.61 -11.64 6.32
N TYR A 80 5.20 -12.51 5.39
CA TYR A 80 6.03 -13.62 4.91
C TYR A 80 7.33 -13.13 4.24
N MET A 81 7.27 -12.00 3.54
CA MET A 81 8.40 -11.42 2.83
C MET A 81 9.35 -10.59 3.72
N LYS A 82 9.15 -10.63 5.05
CA LYS A 82 9.89 -9.81 6.03
C LYS A 82 9.79 -8.30 5.76
N ILE A 83 8.78 -7.87 5.00
CA ILE A 83 8.47 -6.45 4.83
C ILE A 83 7.70 -6.06 6.08
N ARG A 84 8.31 -5.24 6.95
CA ARG A 84 7.58 -4.74 8.12
C ARG A 84 6.53 -3.78 7.59
N THR A 85 5.27 -4.10 7.81
CA THR A 85 4.15 -3.21 7.50
C THR A 85 4.25 -1.88 8.26
N GLU A 86 5.06 -1.84 9.31
CA GLU A 86 5.43 -0.64 10.09
C GLU A 86 6.33 0.32 9.28
N ASP A 87 7.14 -0.18 8.35
CA ASP A 87 8.01 0.61 7.48
C ASP A 87 7.25 1.12 6.23
N ILE A 88 6.06 0.57 5.98
CA ILE A 88 5.19 0.97 4.87
C ILE A 88 4.33 2.15 5.33
N ASP A 89 4.39 3.24 4.58
CA ASP A 89 3.52 4.39 4.79
C ASP A 89 2.04 3.98 4.63
N LYS A 90 1.16 4.47 5.50
CA LYS A 90 -0.29 4.19 5.42
C LYS A 90 -0.86 4.51 4.04
N LYS A 91 -0.34 5.56 3.38
CA LYS A 91 -0.74 5.91 2.00
C LYS A 91 -0.38 4.81 1.00
N THR A 92 0.82 4.25 1.09
CA THR A 92 1.27 3.14 0.25
C THR A 92 0.47 1.88 0.52
N GLN A 93 0.12 1.61 1.78
CA GLN A 93 -0.70 0.45 2.14
C GLN A 93 -2.12 0.55 1.55
N ILE A 94 -2.75 1.72 1.65
CA ILE A 94 -4.05 1.97 1.00
C ILE A 94 -3.92 1.82 -0.51
N GLY A 95 -2.84 2.32 -1.11
CA GLY A 95 -2.54 2.14 -2.53
C GLY A 95 -2.46 0.68 -2.94
N ASN A 96 -1.79 -0.17 -2.15
CA ASN A 96 -1.71 -1.61 -2.41
C ASN A 96 -3.08 -2.30 -2.26
N ILE A 97 -3.87 -1.95 -1.27
CA ILE A 97 -5.23 -2.49 -1.13
C ILE A 97 -6.08 -2.08 -2.35
N ALA A 98 -6.02 -0.82 -2.77
CA ALA A 98 -6.74 -0.33 -3.93
C ALA A 98 -6.29 -1.04 -5.22
N LEU A 99 -4.97 -1.21 -5.41
CA LEU A 99 -4.39 -1.94 -6.53
C LEU A 99 -4.93 -3.37 -6.58
N TYR A 100 -4.95 -4.06 -5.44
CA TYR A 100 -5.49 -5.42 -5.37
C TYR A 100 -6.95 -5.47 -5.75
N MET A 101 -7.78 -4.61 -5.14
CA MET A 101 -9.22 -4.63 -5.36
C MET A 101 -9.55 -4.41 -6.84
N LEU A 102 -8.93 -3.40 -7.45
CA LEU A 102 -9.19 -3.06 -8.86
C LEU A 102 -8.64 -4.11 -9.82
N LEU A 103 -7.43 -4.62 -9.58
CA LEU A 103 -6.78 -5.56 -10.49
C LEU A 103 -7.41 -6.96 -10.40
N ALA A 104 -7.70 -7.44 -9.18
CA ALA A 104 -8.38 -8.71 -8.98
C ALA A 104 -9.81 -8.67 -9.54
N LEU A 105 -10.54 -7.56 -9.36
CA LEU A 105 -11.87 -7.38 -9.94
C LEU A 105 -11.82 -7.32 -11.48
N GLY A 106 -10.84 -6.61 -12.05
CA GLY A 106 -10.65 -6.57 -13.50
C GLY A 106 -10.39 -7.95 -14.10
N ILE A 107 -9.56 -8.76 -13.44
CA ILE A 107 -9.29 -10.15 -13.86
C ILE A 107 -10.52 -11.02 -13.71
N TRP A 108 -11.25 -10.87 -12.62
CA TRP A 108 -12.48 -11.61 -12.42
C TRP A 108 -13.51 -11.31 -13.51
N ILE A 109 -13.72 -10.03 -13.85
CA ILE A 109 -14.62 -9.63 -14.95
C ILE A 109 -14.13 -10.17 -16.30
N LEU A 110 -12.82 -10.11 -16.56
CA LEU A 110 -12.24 -10.58 -17.80
C LEU A 110 -12.49 -12.08 -18.00
N LEU A 111 -12.31 -12.88 -16.94
CA LEU A 111 -12.49 -14.34 -16.97
C LEU A 111 -13.96 -14.77 -16.93
N LEU A 112 -14.89 -13.90 -16.56
CA LEU A 112 -16.33 -14.15 -16.67
C LEU A 112 -16.88 -13.91 -18.08
N ASN A 113 -16.14 -13.20 -18.93
CA ASN A 113 -16.56 -12.90 -20.30
C ASN A 113 -15.89 -13.82 -21.33
N PRO A 114 -16.61 -14.24 -22.39
CA PRO A 114 -16.00 -14.95 -23.52
C PRO A 114 -14.86 -14.13 -24.14
N PRO A 115 -13.75 -14.74 -24.61
CA PRO A 115 -13.48 -16.18 -24.80
C PRO A 115 -12.88 -16.91 -23.60
N PHE A 116 -12.83 -16.29 -22.42
CA PHE A 116 -12.09 -16.81 -21.26
C PHE A 116 -12.96 -17.52 -20.21
N ALA A 117 -14.29 -17.48 -20.37
CA ALA A 117 -15.29 -18.16 -19.55
C ALA A 117 -15.64 -19.56 -20.06
#